data_AF-A0AAD2BTN7-F1
#
_entry.id   AF-A0AAD2BTN7-F1
#
_cell.length_a   1.000
_cell.length_b   1.000
_cell.length_c   1.000
_cell.angle_alpha   90.00
_cell.angle_beta   90.00
_cell.angle_gamma   90.00
#
_symmetry.space_group_name_H-M   'P 1'
#
loop_
_entity.id
_entity.type
_entity.pdbx_description
1 polymer ?
#
loop_
_entity_poly.entity_id
_entity_poly.type
_entity_poly.pdbx_seq_one_letter_code
_entity_poly.pdbx_strand_id
1 'polypeptide(L)'
;MPCYIERTKDGGVMFLCGDLGPHCAADKCCALGVNLCDFPVGEGKTCDLPLCNSHGYEVAPNVHYCPGHLILWNAYRESGAVERELSNVVPLGRTPKPE
;
A
#
# COMPACT_ATOMS: atom_id res chain seq x y z
N MET A 1 3.04 2.65 -27.96
CA MET A 1 3.79 3.29 -26.86
C MET A 1 2.76 3.71 -25.82
N PRO A 2 2.82 3.18 -24.58
CA PRO A 2 1.91 3.61 -23.53
C PRO A 2 2.15 5.07 -23.17
N CYS A 3 1.09 5.75 -22.74
CA CYS A 3 1.19 7.06 -22.11
C CYS A 3 0.61 6.98 -20.70
N TYR A 4 1.27 7.64 -19.77
CA TYR A 4 0.92 7.73 -18.36
C TYR A 4 0.46 9.16 -18.06
N ILE A 5 -0.58 9.28 -17.24
CA ILE A 5 -1.21 10.54 -16.87
C ILE A 5 -0.98 10.75 -15.37
N GLU A 6 -0.04 11.62 -15.04
CA GLU A 6 0.33 11.97 -13.68
C GLU A 6 -0.34 13.28 -13.26
N ARG A 7 -0.86 13.35 -12.03
CA ARG A 7 -1.35 14.59 -11.43
C ARG A 7 -0.23 15.23 -10.62
N THR A 8 0.10 16.48 -10.93
CA THR A 8 1.10 17.24 -10.18
C THR A 8 0.51 17.83 -8.91
N LYS A 9 1.36 18.17 -7.92
CA LYS A 9 0.91 18.66 -6.61
C LYS A 9 0.16 19.99 -6.67
N ASP A 10 0.43 20.80 -7.69
CA ASP A 10 -0.22 22.07 -8.00
C ASP A 10 -1.51 21.92 -8.83
N GLY A 11 -1.96 20.69 -9.07
CA GLY A 11 -3.22 20.40 -9.79
C GLY A 11 -3.08 20.34 -11.31
N GLY A 12 -1.86 20.46 -11.84
CA GLY A 12 -1.55 20.20 -13.25
C GLY A 12 -1.63 18.72 -13.62
N VAL A 13 -1.53 18.48 -14.93
CA VAL A 13 -1.51 17.14 -15.53
C VAL A 13 -0.26 17.00 -16.38
N MET A 14 0.51 15.94 -16.14
CA MET A 14 1.70 15.59 -16.90
C MET A 14 1.43 14.32 -17.70
N PHE A 15 1.84 14.33 -18.97
CA PHE A 15 1.79 13.17 -19.85
C PHE A 15 3.21 12.65 -20.06
N LEU A 16 3.43 11.38 -19.72
CA LEU A 16 4.70 10.68 -19.97
C LEU A 16 4.43 9.59 -20.98
N CYS A 17 5.13 9.54 -22.11
CA CYS A 17 4.96 8.46 -23.09
C CYS A 17 6.27 7.70 -23.27
N GLY A 18 6.21 6.37 -23.21
CA GLY A 18 7.37 5.50 -23.18
C GLY A 18 7.01 4.15 -22.58
N ASP A 19 7.94 3.20 -22.57
CA ASP A 19 7.78 1.97 -21.80
C ASP A 19 8.40 2.17 -20.41
N LEU A 20 7.57 2.56 -19.44
CA LEU A 20 8.01 2.89 -18.07
C LEU A 20 7.62 1.81 -17.06
N GLY A 21 6.97 0.74 -17.50
CA GLY A 21 6.38 -0.30 -16.65
C GLY A 21 4.85 -0.28 -16.63
N PRO A 22 4.22 -1.07 -15.74
CA PRO A 22 2.78 -1.20 -15.71
C PRO A 22 2.10 0.11 -15.24
N HIS A 23 0.91 0.37 -15.77
CA HIS A 23 0.00 1.36 -15.20
C HIS A 23 -0.43 0.95 -13.80
N CYS A 24 -0.84 1.94 -13.01
CA CYS A 24 -1.58 1.68 -11.79
C CYS A 24 -2.82 0.83 -12.10
N ALA A 25 -3.00 -0.27 -11.36
CA ALA A 25 -4.11 -1.19 -11.56
C ALA A 25 -5.42 -0.73 -10.89
N ALA A 26 -5.43 0.45 -10.26
CA ALA A 26 -6.67 1.05 -9.77
C ALA A 26 -7.57 1.46 -10.95
N ASP A 27 -8.89 1.29 -10.80
CA ASP A 27 -9.86 1.56 -11.86
C ASP A 27 -9.67 2.97 -12.44
N LYS A 28 -9.57 3.06 -13.77
CA LYS A 28 -9.42 4.30 -14.55
C LYS A 28 -8.18 5.13 -14.19
N CYS A 29 -7.18 4.56 -13.51
CA CYS A 29 -5.92 5.23 -13.27
C CYS A 29 -4.92 4.94 -14.38
N CYS A 30 -4.50 6.00 -15.09
CA CYS A 30 -3.46 5.91 -16.10
C CYS A 30 -2.10 6.38 -15.59
N ALA A 31 -1.89 6.51 -14.28
CA ALA A 31 -0.57 6.86 -13.72
C ALA A 31 0.39 5.66 -13.77
N LEU A 32 1.70 5.91 -13.63
CA LEU A 32 2.72 4.87 -13.54
C LEU A 32 2.60 4.14 -12.20
N GLY A 33 2.65 2.80 -12.23
CA GLY A 33 2.81 1.99 -11.03
C GLY A 33 4.23 2.13 -10.49
N VAL A 34 4.37 2.73 -9.30
CA VAL A 34 5.67 2.93 -8.64
C VAL A 34 5.81 2.15 -7.33
N ASN A 35 4.69 1.64 -6.79
CA ASN A 35 4.61 0.77 -5.63
C ASN A 35 3.88 -0.53 -6.00
N LEU A 36 4.04 -1.56 -5.17
CA LEU A 36 3.28 -2.81 -5.25
C LEU A 36 2.40 -2.98 -4.01
N CYS A 37 1.30 -3.72 -4.14
CA CYS A 37 0.45 -4.06 -3.00
C CYS A 37 1.04 -5.21 -2.18
N ASP A 38 1.55 -4.92 -0.99
CA ASP A 38 2.22 -5.89 -0.11
C ASP A 38 1.26 -6.71 0.77
N PHE A 39 -0.05 -6.57 0.56
CA PHE A 39 -1.04 -7.28 1.37
C PHE A 39 -0.89 -8.81 1.21
N PRO A 40 -0.79 -9.58 2.32
CA PRO A 40 -0.60 -11.02 2.25
C PRO A 40 -1.88 -11.72 1.74
N VAL A 41 -1.72 -12.57 0.73
CA VAL A 41 -2.84 -13.33 0.12
C VAL A 41 -2.79 -14.82 0.44
N GLY A 42 -1.91 -15.22 1.39
CA GLY A 42 -1.69 -16.61 1.79
C GLY A 42 -0.46 -17.23 1.12
N GLU A 43 -0.03 -18.39 1.63
CA GLU A 43 1.11 -19.17 1.08
C GLU A 43 2.43 -18.38 0.95
N GLY A 44 2.64 -17.36 1.78
CA GLY A 44 3.81 -16.49 1.69
C GLY A 44 3.83 -15.56 0.47
N LYS A 45 2.69 -15.37 -0.20
CA LYS A 45 2.53 -14.48 -1.36
C LYS A 45 1.88 -13.15 -0.97
N THR A 46 2.15 -12.15 -1.79
CA THR A 46 1.59 -10.80 -1.74
C THR A 46 0.66 -10.54 -2.93
N CYS A 47 -0.15 -9.49 -2.84
CA CYS A 47 -1.10 -9.14 -3.89
C CYS A 47 -0.40 -8.61 -5.16
N ASP A 48 0.71 -7.88 -5.01
CA ASP A 48 1.56 -7.35 -6.09
C ASP A 48 0.86 -6.49 -7.16
N LEU A 49 -0.32 -5.93 -6.86
CA LEU A 49 -0.97 -4.98 -7.74
C LEU A 49 -0.07 -3.73 -7.91
N PRO A 50 0.21 -3.27 -9.14
CA PRO A 50 0.97 -2.04 -9.36
C PRO A 50 0.14 -0.81 -8.97
N LEU A 51 0.71 0.07 -8.17
CA LEU A 51 0.04 1.24 -7.59
C LEU A 51 0.85 2.50 -7.85
N CYS A 52 0.19 3.57 -8.28
CA CYS A 52 0.81 4.90 -8.25
C CYS A 52 0.79 5.46 -6.81
N ASN A 53 1.51 6.55 -6.58
CA ASN A 53 1.59 7.18 -5.26
C ASN A 53 0.23 7.62 -4.67
N SER A 54 -0.79 7.86 -5.50
CA SER A 54 -2.13 8.23 -5.00
C SER A 54 -3.00 7.04 -4.61
N HIS A 55 -2.65 5.82 -5.05
CA HIS A 55 -3.42 4.59 -4.82
C HIS A 55 -2.66 3.55 -4.00
N GLY A 56 -1.36 3.74 -3.76
CA GLY A 56 -0.56 2.97 -2.82
C GLY A 56 -0.59 3.63 -1.45
N TYR A 57 -1.33 3.04 -0.51
CA TYR A 57 -1.42 3.56 0.85
C TYR A 57 -0.34 2.93 1.71
N GLU A 58 0.62 3.73 2.14
CA GLU A 58 1.69 3.29 3.03
C GLU A 58 1.12 3.01 4.43
N VAL A 59 1.15 1.75 4.87
CA VAL A 59 0.64 1.29 6.17
C VAL A 59 1.75 1.02 7.19
N ALA A 60 2.98 0.88 6.71
CA ALA A 60 4.23 0.79 7.46
C ALA A 60 5.39 1.20 6.52
N PRO A 61 6.60 1.48 7.02
CA PRO A 61 7.71 1.92 6.17
C PRO A 61 7.95 0.98 4.99
N ASN A 62 7.81 1.48 3.76
CA ASN A 62 7.91 0.73 2.52
C ASN A 62 6.91 -0.44 2.37
N VAL A 63 5.76 -0.38 3.04
CA VAL A 63 4.67 -1.37 2.91
C VAL A 63 3.41 -0.66 2.44
N HIS A 64 2.97 -0.96 1.21
CA HIS A 64 1.87 -0.27 0.57
C HIS A 64 0.72 -1.22 0.30
N TYR A 65 -0.52 -0.82 0.63
CA TYR A 65 -1.73 -1.57 0.29
C TYR A 65 -2.55 -0.85 -0.78
N CYS A 66 -3.22 -1.64 -1.64
CA CYS A 66 -4.17 -1.11 -2.61
C CYS A 66 -5.47 -0.68 -1.92
N PRO A 67 -6.35 0.09 -2.60
CA PRO A 67 -7.60 0.57 -1.99
C PRO A 67 -8.47 -0.55 -1.40
N GLY A 68 -8.56 -1.69 -2.08
CA GLY A 68 -9.33 -2.85 -1.60
C GLY A 68 -8.75 -3.48 -0.34
N HIS A 69 -7.43 -3.69 -0.31
CA HIS A 69 -6.74 -4.31 0.82
C HIS A 69 -6.57 -3.37 2.01
N LEU A 70 -6.55 -2.05 1.79
CA LEU A 70 -6.61 -1.08 2.88
C LEU A 70 -7.91 -1.21 3.69
N ILE A 71 -9.04 -1.46 3.04
CA ILE A 71 -10.33 -1.66 3.73
C ILE A 71 -10.25 -2.89 4.64
N LEU A 72 -9.71 -4.01 4.14
CA LEU A 72 -9.55 -5.23 4.93
C LEU A 72 -8.58 -5.03 6.10
N TRP A 73 -7.47 -4.33 5.84
CA TRP A 73 -6.50 -4.01 6.88
C TRP A 73 -7.09 -3.14 7.99
N ASN A 74 -7.86 -2.11 7.65
CA ASN A 74 -8.52 -1.26 8.63
C ASN A 74 -9.53 -2.04 9.47
N ALA A 75 -10.37 -2.88 8.84
CA ALA A 75 -11.31 -3.73 9.57
C ALA A 75 -10.59 -4.70 10.53
N TYR A 76 -9.47 -5.28 10.10
CA TYR A 76 -8.65 -6.15 10.95
C TYR A 76 -8.08 -5.38 12.16
N ARG A 77 -7.54 -4.18 11.93
CA ARG A 77 -7.03 -3.30 13.00
C ARG A 77 -8.12 -2.90 13.99
N GLU A 78 -9.25 -2.42 13.49
CA GLU A 78 -10.38 -1.96 14.32
C GLU A 78 -10.98 -3.09 15.17
N SER A 79 -10.84 -4.35 14.75
CA SER A 79 -11.26 -5.51 15.53
C SER A 79 -10.39 -5.80 16.77
N GLY A 80 -9.29 -5.06 16.97
CA GLY A 80 -8.31 -5.31 18.05
C GLY A 80 -7.41 -6.52 17.78
N ALA A 81 -7.43 -7.05 16.55
CA ALA A 81 -6.65 -8.23 16.21
C ALA A 81 -5.15 -7.94 16.19
N VAL A 82 -4.73 -6.73 15.79
CA VAL A 82 -3.30 -6.35 15.81
C VAL A 82 -2.74 -6.41 17.22
N GLU A 83 -3.44 -5.84 18.20
CA GLU A 83 -3.04 -5.85 19.60
C GLU A 83 -2.99 -7.27 20.16
N ARG A 84 -3.93 -8.14 19.75
CA ARG A 84 -3.94 -9.55 20.16
C ARG A 84 -2.73 -10.29 19.60
N GLU A 85 -2.48 -10.20 18.29
CA GLU A 85 -1.41 -10.96 17.63
C GLU A 85 -0.01 -10.42 17.96
N LEU A 86 0.12 -9.11 18.20
CA LEU A 86 1.41 -8.46 18.50
C LEU A 86 1.61 -8.18 19.98
N SER A 87 0.78 -8.76 20.86
CA SER A 87 0.88 -8.58 22.32
C SER A 87 2.24 -8.99 22.91
N ASN A 88 3.01 -9.80 22.19
CA ASN A 88 4.35 -10.25 22.54
C ASN A 88 5.49 -9.44 21.88
N VAL A 89 5.18 -8.39 21.10
CA VAL A 89 6.18 -7.60 20.33
C VAL A 89 6.15 -6.13 20.81
N VAL A 90 7.32 -5.56 21.07
CA VAL A 90 7.47 -4.13 21.44
C VAL A 90 7.17 -3.26 20.20
N PRO A 91 6.35 -2.19 20.31
CA PRO A 91 5.94 -1.46 21.50
C PRO A 91 4.60 -1.88 22.13
N LEU A 92 3.93 -2.91 21.61
CA LEU A 92 2.61 -3.34 22.07
C LEU A 92 2.67 -4.29 23.28
N GLY A 93 3.77 -5.04 23.43
CA GLY A 93 4.07 -5.78 24.64
C GLY A 93 4.45 -4.86 25.80
N ARG A 94 4.01 -5.20 27.02
CA ARG A 94 4.48 -4.53 28.25
C ARG A 94 6.00 -4.49 28.23
N THR A 95 6.59 -3.29 28.35
CA THR A 95 8.00 -3.17 28.72
C THR A 95 8.20 -3.95 30.03
N PRO A 96 9.16 -4.90 30.10
CA PRO A 96 9.55 -5.44 31.38
C PRO A 96 9.98 -4.27 32.27
N LYS A 97 9.41 -4.21 33.47
CA LYS A 97 9.75 -3.20 34.47
C LYS A 97 11.26 -3.33 34.75
N PRO A 98 12.05 -2.24 34.76
CA PRO A 98 13.44 -2.35 35.20
C PRO A 98 13.45 -2.85 36.65
N GLU A 99 14.27 -3.87 36.88
CA GLU A 99 14.55 -4.50 38.17
C GLU A 99 15.22 -3.55 39.17
#